data_AF-A0A9W4T1Q1-F1
#
_entry.id   AF-A0A9W4T1Q1-F1
#
_cell.length_a   1.000
_cell.length_b   1.000
_cell.length_c   1.000
_cell.angle_alpha   90.00
_cell.angle_beta   90.00
_cell.angle_gamma   90.00
#
_symmetry.space_group_name_H-M   'P 1'
#
loop_
_entity.id
_entity.type
_entity.pdbx_description
1 polymer ?
#
loop_
_entity_poly.entity_id
_entity_poly.type
_entity_poly.pdbx_seq_one_letter_code
_entity_poly.pdbx_strand_id
1 'polypeptide(L)'
;EKLCREIVSKYLGPPSKIRRPDFLKTPKYYQGLELDIPYYDYGFAIEVQGEQHEKFNKFFHRGDPNNFIKQQERDQLKKELCEENRIALRYVWYYEDPYTG
;
A
#
# COMPACT_ATOMS: atom_id res chain seq x y z
N GLU A 1 -0.10 9.96 -2.28
CA GLU A 1 0.76 9.66 -1.10
C GLU A 1 1.17 10.91 -0.29
N LYS A 2 1.91 11.88 -0.86
CA LYS A 2 2.51 13.02 -0.13
C LYS A 2 1.55 13.76 0.81
N LEU A 3 0.37 14.15 0.32
CA LEU A 3 -0.63 14.85 1.14
C LEU A 3 -1.12 14.00 2.33
N CYS A 4 -1.41 12.72 2.09
CA CYS A 4 -1.81 11.80 3.16
C CYS A 4 -0.70 11.68 4.23
N ARG A 5 0.55 11.52 3.78
CA ARG A 5 1.73 11.49 4.67
C ARG A 5 1.84 12.77 5.50
N GLU A 6 1.70 13.94 4.88
CA GLU A 6 1.76 15.23 5.58
C GLU A 6 0.63 15.39 6.62
N ILE A 7 -0.59 15.01 6.26
CA ILE A 7 -1.75 15.08 7.18
C ILE A 7 -1.52 14.16 8.37
N VAL A 8 -1.26 12.87 8.14
CA VAL A 8 -1.12 11.90 9.22
C VAL A 8 0.09 12.25 10.11
N SER A 9 1.18 12.75 9.52
CA SER A 9 2.37 13.15 10.28
C SER A 9 2.13 14.30 11.25
N LYS A 10 1.15 15.17 10.99
CA LYS A 10 0.78 16.26 11.93
C LYS A 10 0.16 15.73 13.23
N TYR A 11 -0.50 14.57 13.17
CA TYR A 11 -1.21 13.99 14.32
C TYR A 11 -0.40 12.90 15.02
N LEU A 12 0.30 12.05 14.26
CA LEU A 12 0.99 10.87 14.79
C LEU A 12 2.53 11.01 14.79
N GLY A 13 3.06 12.15 14.34
CA GLY A 13 4.48 12.30 14.08
C GLY A 13 4.91 11.60 12.78
N PRO A 14 6.20 11.66 12.41
CA PRO A 14 6.68 11.09 11.16
C PRO A 14 6.50 9.56 11.13
N PRO A 15 6.13 8.97 9.98
CA PRO A 15 6.08 7.51 9.83
C PRO A 15 7.49 6.91 9.93
N SER A 16 7.56 5.59 10.08
CA SER A 16 8.83 4.87 10.05
C SER A 16 9.56 5.10 8.72
N LYS A 17 10.89 5.21 8.81
CA LYS A 17 11.78 5.29 7.64
C LYS A 17 11.90 3.93 6.92
N ILE A 18 11.59 2.84 7.62
CA ILE A 18 11.68 1.47 7.08
C ILE A 18 10.40 1.16 6.31
N ARG A 19 10.37 1.47 5.02
CA ARG A 19 9.20 1.16 4.15
C ARG A 19 9.17 -0.29 3.67
N ARG A 20 10.29 -1.01 3.71
CA ARG A 20 10.41 -2.42 3.31
C ARG A 20 10.90 -3.25 4.51
N PRO A 21 10.00 -3.56 5.46
CA PRO A 21 10.36 -4.35 6.63
C PRO A 21 10.67 -5.80 6.23
N ASP A 22 11.50 -6.48 7.03
CA ASP A 22 11.97 -7.83 6.71
C ASP A 22 10.83 -8.86 6.59
N PHE A 23 9.74 -8.67 7.34
CA PHE A 23 8.58 -9.56 7.28
C PHE A 23 7.82 -9.49 5.95
N LEU A 24 8.09 -8.50 5.09
CA LEU A 24 7.53 -8.42 3.74
C LEU A 24 8.43 -9.06 2.68
N LYS A 25 9.53 -9.72 3.07
CA LYS A 25 10.40 -10.48 2.16
C LYS A 25 9.81 -11.83 1.83
N THR A 26 9.93 -12.22 0.56
CA THR A 26 9.62 -13.57 0.09
C THR A 26 10.70 -14.06 -0.88
N PRO A 27 10.73 -15.35 -1.26
CA PRO A 27 11.65 -15.83 -2.31
C PRO A 27 11.51 -15.07 -3.63
N LYS A 28 10.29 -14.58 -3.94
CA LYS A 28 10.00 -13.75 -5.12
C LYS A 28 10.41 -12.28 -4.91
N TYR A 29 10.32 -11.78 -3.68
CA TYR A 29 10.58 -10.38 -3.32
C TYR A 29 11.66 -10.28 -2.24
N TYR A 30 12.91 -10.53 -2.61
CA TYR A 30 14.05 -10.59 -1.67
C TYR A 30 14.35 -9.28 -0.93
N GLN A 31 13.99 -8.13 -1.52
CA GLN A 31 14.13 -6.81 -0.88
C GLN A 31 12.92 -6.43 0.01
N GLY A 32 11.87 -7.24 0.01
CA GLY A 32 10.61 -6.95 0.68
C GLY A 32 9.64 -6.12 -0.18
N LEU A 33 8.35 -6.32 0.05
CA LEU A 33 7.33 -5.41 -0.46
C LEU A 33 7.37 -4.08 0.29
N GLU A 34 6.99 -3.00 -0.39
CA GLU A 34 7.03 -1.63 0.16
C GLU A 34 5.67 -1.23 0.70
N LEU A 35 5.66 -0.61 1.88
CA LEU A 35 4.53 0.08 2.49
C LEU A 35 4.63 1.59 2.25
N ASP A 36 3.51 2.25 1.99
CA ASP A 36 3.55 3.68 1.71
C ASP A 36 3.88 4.52 2.94
N ILE A 37 3.07 4.38 3.97
CA ILE A 37 3.17 5.19 5.19
C ILE A 37 3.08 4.24 6.42
N PRO A 38 4.19 3.64 6.84
CA PRO A 38 4.21 2.70 7.96
C PRO A 38 4.27 3.39 9.33
N TYR A 39 3.42 2.95 10.26
CA TYR A 39 3.38 3.35 11.66
C TYR A 39 3.44 2.11 12.56
N TYR A 40 4.58 1.42 12.56
CA TYR A 40 4.74 0.13 13.26
C TYR A 40 4.46 0.21 14.75
N ASP A 41 4.83 1.31 15.42
CA ASP A 41 4.56 1.52 16.85
C ASP A 41 3.05 1.59 17.16
N TYR A 42 2.24 1.91 16.15
CA TYR A 42 0.78 1.93 16.23
C TYR A 42 0.14 0.66 15.61
N GLY A 43 0.95 -0.29 15.12
CA GLY A 43 0.47 -1.54 14.54
C GLY A 43 -0.26 -1.40 13.20
N PHE A 44 0.02 -0.36 12.41
CA PHE A 44 -0.64 -0.20 11.10
C PHE A 44 0.28 0.43 10.03
N ALA A 45 -0.14 0.32 8.77
CA ALA A 45 0.41 1.09 7.67
C ALA A 45 -0.71 1.57 6.74
N ILE A 46 -0.52 2.73 6.12
CA ILE A 46 -1.44 3.27 5.13
C ILE A 46 -0.89 3.03 3.73
N GLU A 47 -1.74 2.56 2.83
CA GLU A 47 -1.51 2.38 1.40
C GLU A 47 -2.38 3.38 0.64
N VAL A 48 -1.76 4.20 -0.22
CA VAL A 48 -2.50 5.22 -0.98
C VAL A 48 -2.74 4.71 -2.40
N GLN A 49 -4.00 4.39 -2.68
CA GLN A 49 -4.40 3.65 -3.88
C GLN A 49 -5.08 4.55 -4.89
N GLY A 50 -4.93 4.20 -6.16
CA GLY A 50 -5.56 4.85 -7.31
C GLY A 50 -6.35 3.88 -8.16
N GLU A 51 -7.03 4.40 -9.18
CA GLU A 51 -7.94 3.59 -10.03
C GLU A 51 -7.23 2.37 -10.65
N GLN A 52 -5.91 2.46 -10.86
CA GLN A 52 -5.09 1.35 -11.35
C GLN A 52 -5.13 0.08 -10.47
N HIS A 53 -5.46 0.19 -9.19
CA HIS A 53 -5.58 -0.96 -8.29
C HIS A 53 -6.94 -1.64 -8.36
N GLU A 54 -8.00 -0.90 -8.74
CA GLU A 54 -9.36 -1.44 -8.87
C GLU A 54 -9.63 -1.91 -10.31
N LYS A 55 -9.09 -1.20 -11.31
CA LYS A 55 -9.44 -1.39 -12.72
C LYS A 55 -8.20 -1.48 -13.61
N PHE A 56 -8.26 -2.37 -14.58
CA PHE A 56 -7.25 -2.42 -15.63
C PHE A 56 -7.22 -1.12 -16.43
N ASN A 57 -6.12 -0.40 -16.30
CA ASN A 57 -5.78 0.75 -17.13
C ASN A 57 -4.62 0.41 -18.08
N LYS A 58 -4.79 0.61 -19.38
CA LYS A 58 -3.76 0.29 -20.40
C LYS A 58 -2.44 1.03 -20.15
N PHE A 59 -2.48 2.27 -19.66
CA PHE A 59 -1.29 3.05 -19.37
C PHE A 59 -0.51 2.45 -18.19
N PHE A 60 -1.18 2.24 -17.06
CA PHE A 60 -0.54 1.72 -15.84
C PHE A 60 -0.08 0.26 -15.96
N HIS A 61 -0.80 -0.56 -16.73
CA HIS A 61 -0.50 -1.97 -16.92
C HIS A 61 0.24 -2.29 -18.23
N ARG A 62 0.74 -1.25 -18.93
CA ARG A 62 1.49 -1.38 -20.19
C ARG A 62 0.75 -2.16 -21.29
N GLY A 63 -0.58 -2.07 -21.29
CA GLY A 63 -1.46 -2.76 -22.23
C GLY A 63 -1.62 -4.27 -21.98
N ASP A 64 -0.97 -4.85 -20.96
CA ASP A 64 -1.04 -6.29 -20.65
C ASP A 64 -1.86 -6.55 -19.38
N PRO A 65 -3.06 -7.16 -19.49
CA PRO A 65 -3.89 -7.53 -18.34
C PRO A 65 -3.20 -8.42 -17.30
N ASN A 66 -2.19 -9.20 -17.70
CA ASN A 66 -1.43 -10.01 -16.74
C ASN A 66 -0.66 -9.16 -15.73
N ASN A 67 -0.29 -7.92 -16.08
CA ASN A 67 0.34 -7.01 -15.12
C ASN A 67 -0.63 -6.55 -14.03
N PHE A 68 -1.92 -6.44 -14.35
CA PHE A 68 -2.95 -6.14 -13.36
C PHE A 68 -3.21 -7.34 -12.43
N ILE A 69 -3.25 -8.56 -12.98
CA ILE A 69 -3.37 -9.79 -12.17
C ILE A 69 -2.17 -9.91 -11.22
N LYS A 70 -0.94 -9.75 -11.72
CA LYS A 70 0.28 -9.77 -10.90
C LYS A 70 0.29 -8.68 -9.82
N GLN A 71 -0.29 -7.51 -10.11
CA GLN A 71 -0.44 -6.45 -9.13
C GLN A 71 -1.42 -6.86 -8.02
N GLN A 72 -2.58 -7.40 -8.36
CA GLN A 72 -3.54 -7.91 -7.38
C GLN A 72 -2.96 -9.04 -6.52
N GLU A 73 -2.26 -10.00 -7.12
CA GLU A 73 -1.56 -11.07 -6.38
C GLU A 73 -0.54 -10.49 -5.40
N ARG A 74 0.20 -9.45 -5.80
CA ARG A 74 1.18 -8.79 -4.94
C ARG A 74 0.52 -8.02 -3.81
N ASP A 75 -0.59 -7.35 -4.08
CA ASP A 75 -1.35 -6.59 -3.06
C ASP A 75 -1.99 -7.54 -2.05
N GLN A 76 -2.52 -8.69 -2.50
CA GLN A 76 -3.04 -9.75 -1.64
C GLN A 76 -1.95 -10.36 -0.76
N LEU A 77 -0.79 -10.72 -1.34
CA LEU A 77 0.35 -11.22 -0.57
C LEU A 77 0.84 -10.21 0.47
N LYS A 78 0.88 -8.91 0.11
CA LYS A 78 1.25 -7.85 1.05
C LYS A 78 0.28 -7.82 2.24
N LYS A 79 -1.02 -7.93 1.98
CA LYS A 79 -2.06 -7.96 3.00
C LYS A 79 -1.88 -9.14 3.96
N GLU A 80 -1.67 -10.35 3.43
CA GLU A 80 -1.44 -11.56 4.22
C GLU A 80 -0.21 -11.42 5.13
N LEU A 81 0.93 -11.02 4.57
CA LEU A 81 2.16 -10.83 5.35
C LEU A 81 2.01 -9.75 6.43
N CYS A 82 1.25 -8.68 6.17
CA CYS A 82 0.94 -7.68 7.17
C CYS A 82 0.03 -8.22 8.28
N GLU A 83 -1.02 -8.97 7.94
CA GLU A 83 -1.94 -9.59 8.91
C GLU A 83 -1.21 -10.58 9.84
N GLU A 84 -0.36 -11.45 9.28
CA GLU A 84 0.49 -12.38 10.04
C GLU A 84 1.40 -11.68 11.05
N ASN A 85 1.86 -10.47 10.70
CA ASN A 85 2.74 -9.65 11.54
C ASN A 85 1.99 -8.62 12.37
N ARG A 86 0.66 -8.74 12.48
CA ARG A 86 -0.22 -7.83 13.26
C ARG A 86 -0.09 -6.37 12.84
N ILE A 87 0.19 -6.13 11.56
CA ILE A 87 0.18 -4.81 10.94
C ILE A 87 -1.13 -4.66 10.17
N ALA A 88 -1.99 -3.78 10.64
CA ALA A 88 -3.23 -3.47 9.96
C ALA A 88 -2.95 -2.58 8.73
N LEU A 89 -3.33 -3.04 7.54
CA LEU A 89 -3.34 -2.16 6.36
C LEU A 89 -4.60 -1.29 6.33
N ARG A 90 -4.42 -0.02 6.01
CA ARG A 90 -5.49 0.96 5.79
C ARG A 90 -5.33 1.56 4.40
N TYR A 91 -6.37 1.45 3.58
CA TYR A 91 -6.35 1.93 2.21
C TYR A 91 -7.00 3.31 2.13
N VAL A 92 -6.35 4.24 1.44
CA VAL A 92 -6.88 5.58 1.12
C VAL A 92 -6.94 5.72 -0.39
N TRP A 93 -8.15 5.84 -0.93
CA TRP A 93 -8.40 6.02 -2.37
C TRP A 93 -8.43 7.50 -2.73
N TYR A 94 -7.70 7.92 -3.76
CA TYR A 94 -7.59 9.35 -4.11
C TYR A 94 -8.64 9.86 -5.13
N TYR A 95 -9.49 9.00 -5.66
CA TYR A 95 -10.58 9.37 -6.58
C TYR A 95 -11.98 9.29 -5.96
N GLU A 96 -12.08 8.84 -4.70
CA GLU A 96 -13.32 9.02 -3.92
C GLU A 96 -13.36 10.48 -3.47
N ASP A 97 -14.19 11.29 -4.13
CA ASP A 97 -14.54 12.62 -3.65
C ASP A 97 -15.33 12.44 -2.33
N PRO A 98 -14.87 12.99 -1.20
CA PRO A 98 -15.58 12.87 0.08
C PRO A 98 -16.95 13.55 0.09
N TYR A 99 -17.33 14.26 -0.99
CA TYR A 99 -18.62 14.95 -1.15
C TYR A 99 -19.57 14.29 -2.15
N THR A 100 -19.20 13.15 -2.75
CA THR A 100 -20.11 12.38 -3.62
C THR A 100 -20.60 11.12 -2.90
N GLY A 101 -21.44 11.32 -1.90
CA GLY A 101 -22.28 10.29 -1.29
C GLY A 101 -23.75 10.52 -1.64
#